data_AF-A0A661VW98-F1
#
_entry.id   AF-A0A661VW98-F1
#
_cell.length_a   1.000
_cell.length_b   1.000
_cell.length_c   1.000
_cell.angle_alpha   90.00
_cell.angle_beta   90.00
_cell.angle_gamma   90.00
#
_symmetry.space_group_name_H-M   'P 1'
#
loop_
_entity.id
_entity.type
_entity.pdbx_description
1 polymer ?
#
loop_
_entity_poly.entity_id
_entity_poly.type
_entity_poly.pdbx_seq_one_letter_code
_entity_poly.pdbx_strand_id
1 'polypeptide(L)' 'MARVATDYTVDELISVCIARQVADGDVLAQGIATPLVMAGYLLAKLTHAPHVSFASAIGNALVDAPCTVGL' A
#
# COMPACT_ATOMS: atom_id res chain seq x y z
N MET A 1 14.32 24.48 -5.07
CA MET A 1 13.72 23.75 -3.92
C MET A 1 12.43 23.11 -4.39
N ALA A 2 12.17 21.85 -4.03
CA ALA A 2 10.91 21.19 -4.35
C ALA A 2 9.76 21.84 -3.56
N ARG A 3 8.61 22.04 -4.22
CA ARG A 3 7.40 22.57 -3.58
C ARG A 3 6.79 21.48 -2.70
N VAL A 4 6.73 21.71 -1.40
CA VAL A 4 6.11 20.79 -0.44
C VAL A 4 4.61 21.12 -0.36
N ALA A 5 3.75 20.11 -0.49
CA ALA A 5 2.32 20.26 -0.22
C ALA A 5 2.11 20.54 1.28
N THR A 6 1.12 21.35 1.65
CA THR A 6 0.84 21.71 3.06
C THR A 6 -0.58 21.39 3.49
N ASP A 7 -1.37 20.89 2.56
CA ASP A 7 -2.81 20.61 2.63
C ASP A 7 -3.08 19.10 2.70
N TYR A 8 -2.31 18.39 3.52
CA TYR A 8 -2.50 16.96 3.76
C TYR A 8 -2.86 16.68 5.23
N THR A 9 -3.62 15.62 5.42
CA THR A 9 -3.92 15.02 6.72
C THR A 9 -2.75 14.17 7.23
N VAL A 10 -2.75 13.88 8.52
CA VAL A 10 -1.74 12.98 9.12
C VAL A 10 -1.81 11.58 8.50
N ASP A 11 -3.01 11.09 8.16
CA ASP A 11 -3.21 9.77 7.57
C ASP A 11 -2.59 9.66 6.17
N GLU A 12 -2.69 10.73 5.36
CA GLU A 12 -2.05 10.81 4.05
C GLU A 12 -0.52 10.85 4.19
N LEU A 13 0.01 11.62 5.15
CA LEU A 13 1.45 11.66 5.42
C LEU A 13 1.97 10.27 5.82
N ILE A 14 1.28 9.58 6.73
CA ILE A 14 1.66 8.23 7.17
C ILE A 14 1.57 7.24 6.00
N SER A 15 0.52 7.33 5.17
CA SER A 15 0.36 6.48 3.98
C SER A 15 1.53 6.64 3.00
N VAL A 16 2.00 7.88 2.77
CA VAL A 16 3.19 8.15 1.95
C VAL A 16 4.47 7.59 2.59
N CYS A 17 4.63 7.73 3.92
CA CYS A 17 5.76 7.16 4.63
C CYS A 17 5.80 5.63 4.51
N ILE A 18 4.65 4.96 4.63
CA ILE A 18 4.54 3.51 4.43
C ILE A 18 4.86 3.15 2.98
N ALA A 19 4.28 3.86 2.01
CA ALA A 19 4.50 3.58 0.60
C ALA A 19 5.98 3.66 0.20
N ARG A 20 6.74 4.61 0.76
CA ARG A 20 8.17 4.80 0.47
C ARG A 20 9.08 3.71 1.04
N GLN A 21 8.59 2.86 1.94
CA GLN A 21 9.35 1.71 2.45
C GLN A 21 9.23 0.48 1.55
N VAL A 22 8.28 0.48 0.61
CA VAL A 22 8.04 -0.63 -0.31
C VAL A 22 9.01 -0.51 -1.49
N ALA A 23 9.69 -1.62 -1.81
CA ALA A 23 10.44 -1.76 -3.05
C ALA A 23 9.57 -2.44 -4.11
N ASP A 24 9.81 -2.09 -5.37
CA ASP A 24 9.15 -2.76 -6.49
C ASP A 24 9.52 -4.25 -6.53
N GLY A 25 8.52 -5.12 -6.65
CA GLY A 25 8.69 -6.57 -6.57
C GLY A 25 8.63 -7.18 -5.17
N ASP A 26 8.41 -6.39 -4.11
CA ASP A 26 8.23 -6.91 -2.76
C ASP A 26 6.98 -7.81 -2.63
N VAL A 27 7.10 -8.85 -1.79
CA VAL A 27 5.95 -9.63 -1.30
C VAL A 27 5.52 -9.08 0.06
N LEU A 28 4.40 -8.37 0.07
CA LEU A 28 3.92 -7.62 1.23
C LEU A 28 2.86 -8.42 2.00
N ALA A 29 3.07 -8.59 3.31
CA ALA A 29 2.09 -9.25 4.16
C ALA A 29 0.91 -8.30 4.47
N GLN A 30 -0.30 -8.69 4.08
CA GLN A 30 -1.54 -7.96 4.39
C GLN A 30 -2.16 -8.52 5.67
N GLY A 31 -2.03 -7.76 6.77
CA GLY A 31 -2.62 -8.08 8.07
C GLY A 31 -4.14 -7.92 8.14
N ILE A 32 -4.72 -8.30 9.28
CA ILE A 32 -6.14 -8.09 9.61
C ILE A 32 -6.29 -6.75 10.35
N ALA A 33 -7.34 -5.99 10.03
CA ALA A 33 -7.62 -4.69 10.64
C ALA A 33 -6.48 -3.64 10.49
N THR A 34 -5.73 -3.70 9.38
CA THR A 34 -4.65 -2.75 9.05
C THR A 34 -4.97 -1.88 7.83
N PRO A 35 -6.10 -1.12 7.80
CA PRO A 35 -6.51 -0.37 6.62
C PRO A 35 -5.52 0.73 6.22
N LEU A 36 -4.87 1.40 7.18
CA LEU A 36 -3.90 2.46 6.89
C LEU A 36 -2.62 1.91 6.26
N VAL A 37 -2.16 0.75 6.70
CA VAL A 37 -1.02 0.05 6.07
C VAL A 37 -1.36 -0.36 4.65
N MET A 38 -2.58 -0.90 4.46
CA MET A 38 -3.03 -1.28 3.13
C MET A 38 -3.14 -0.06 2.20
N ALA A 39 -3.56 1.11 2.69
CA ALA A 39 -3.57 2.34 1.90
C ALA A 39 -2.16 2.72 1.39
N GLY A 40 -1.13 2.63 2.25
CA GLY A 40 0.26 2.85 1.85
C GLY A 40 0.77 1.82 0.84
N TYR A 41 0.43 0.55 1.01
CA TYR A 41 0.77 -0.51 0.06
C TYR A 41 0.11 -0.31 -1.31
N LEU A 42 -1.18 0.03 -1.34
CA LEU A 42 -1.90 0.35 -2.58
C LEU A 42 -1.29 1.58 -3.26
N LEU A 43 -0.95 2.62 -2.47
CA LEU A 43 -0.30 3.81 -2.99
C LEU A 43 1.05 3.47 -3.63
N ALA A 44 1.88 2.63 -3.00
CA ALA A 44 3.14 2.18 -3.59
C ALA A 44 2.91 1.46 -4.92
N LYS A 45 1.97 0.49 -4.94
CA LYS A 45 1.64 -0.28 -6.15
C LYS A 45 1.13 0.58 -7.31
N LEU A 46 0.32 1.58 -7.01
CA LEU A 46 -0.26 2.48 -8.03
C LEU A 46 0.70 3.60 -8.47
N THR A 47 1.89 3.74 -7.88
CA THR A 47 2.81 4.83 -8.18
C THR A 47 4.19 4.38 -8.66
N HIS A 48 4.96 3.66 -7.84
CA HIS A 48 6.36 3.38 -8.09
C HIS A 48 6.77 1.90 -7.92
N ALA A 49 5.87 1.07 -7.40
CA ALA A 49 6.12 -0.34 -7.12
C ALA A 49 5.05 -1.26 -7.75
N PRO A 50 4.79 -1.20 -9.07
CA PRO A 50 3.68 -1.92 -9.71
C PRO A 50 3.77 -3.45 -9.59
N HIS A 51 4.96 -4.00 -9.42
CA HIS A 51 5.23 -5.44 -9.40
C HIS A 51 5.16 -6.07 -8.00
N VAL A 52 4.70 -5.35 -6.98
CA VAL A 52 4.49 -5.94 -5.64
C VAL A 52 3.34 -6.93 -5.62
N SER A 53 3.46 -7.97 -4.81
CA SER A 53 2.41 -8.97 -4.57
C SER A 53 2.00 -8.95 -3.09
N PHE A 54 0.75 -9.31 -2.80
CA PHE A 54 0.22 -9.32 -1.44
C PHE A 54 0.03 -10.74 -0.93
N ALA A 55 0.62 -11.06 0.22
CA ALA A 55 0.25 -12.25 0.98
C ALA A 55 -0.99 -11.93 1.82
N SER A 56 -2.16 -12.36 1.37
CA SER A 56 -3.43 -12.09 2.06
C SER A 56 -3.61 -13.00 3.27
N ALA A 57 -3.73 -12.42 4.46
CA ALA A 57 -4.03 -13.18 5.68
C ALA A 57 -5.41 -13.86 5.64
N ILE A 58 -6.37 -13.33 4.88
CA ILE A 58 -7.73 -13.89 4.79
C ILE A 58 -7.78 -15.04 3.77
N GLY A 59 -7.19 -14.84 2.60
CA GLY A 59 -7.21 -15.82 1.51
C GLY A 59 -6.13 -16.91 1.63
N ASN A 60 -5.14 -16.73 2.52
CA ASN A 60 -3.92 -17.54 2.60
C ASN A 60 -3.30 -17.79 1.21
N ALA A 61 -3.23 -16.72 0.41
CA ALA A 61 -2.82 -16.76 -0.98
C ALA A 61 -1.97 -15.53 -1.31
N LEU A 62 -1.14 -15.66 -2.36
CA LEU A 62 -0.49 -14.54 -3.00
C LEU A 62 -1.43 -13.93 -4.05
N VAL A 63 -1.51 -12.60 -4.04
CA VAL A 63 -2.42 -11.84 -4.89
C VAL A 63 -1.65 -10.70 -5.54
N ASP A 64 -1.69 -10.65 -6.87
CA ASP A 64 -0.96 -9.63 -7.64
C ASP A 64 -1.77 -8.38 -7.91
N ALA A 65 -3.09 -8.44 -7.78
CA ALA A 65 -3.99 -7.32 -8.02
C ALA A 65 -4.93 -7.12 -6.82
N PRO A 66 -4.94 -5.93 -6.21
CA PRO A 66 -5.90 -5.63 -5.18
C PRO A 66 -7.31 -5.57 -5.79
N CYS A 67 -8.28 -6.17 -5.12
CA CYS A 67 -9.69 -6.09 -5.49
C CYS A 67 -10.56 -5.78 -4.27
N THR A 68 -11.75 -5.25 -4.53
CA THR A 68 -12.78 -5.08 -3.51
C THR A 68 -13.35 -6.43 -3.10
N VAL A 69 -13.47 -6.67 -1.80
CA VAL A 69 -14.10 -7.89 -1.30
C VAL A 69 -15.62 -7.80 -1.55
N GLY A 70 -16.14 -8.63 -2.47
CA GLY A 70 -17.58 -8.79 -2.70
C GLY A 70 -18.19 -8.03 -3.88
N LEU A 71 -17.39 -7.57 -4.85
CA LEU A 71 -17.85 -7.04 -6.14
C LEU A 71 -17.21 -7.81 -7.30
#